data_AF-A0A962V6T5-F1
#
_entry.id   AF-A0A962V6T5-F1
#
_cell.length_a   1.000
_cell.length_b   1.000
_cell.length_c   1.000
_cell.angle_alpha   90.00
_cell.angle_beta   90.00
_cell.angle_gamma   90.00
#
_symmetry.space_group_name_H-M   'P 1'
#
loop_
_entity.id
_entity.type
_entity.pdbx_description
1 polymer ?
#
loop_
_entity_poly.entity_id
_entity_poly.type
_entity_poly.pdbx_seq_one_letter_code
_entity_poly.pdbx_strand_id
1 'polypeptide(L)'
;MSLTDARGVPVSIENRRALDHFERALWRFHSYVGDPIETIDEVLAEQPDFVLAHIFRATLLLLTSERQYQSEAKNSIQQAEALIHQANERERGLFSAARCWLEGDWPAACRAWEAVLVDYPRDAFALQAAHLTDFFLGDSANLGNRIARVLPAWDEDLPSYSYILGMGAFGLEECNH
;
A
#
# COMPACT_ATOMS: atom_id res chain seq x y z
N MET A 1 -21.50 -5.74 -9.62
CA MET A 1 -20.26 -5.22 -10.23
C MET A 1 -19.30 -4.99 -9.08
N SER A 2 -18.05 -5.45 -9.18
CA SER A 2 -17.02 -5.16 -8.17
C SER A 2 -16.75 -3.66 -8.14
N LEU A 3 -16.57 -3.11 -6.94
CA LEU A 3 -16.20 -1.71 -6.78
C LEU A 3 -14.75 -1.49 -7.22
N THR A 4 -14.45 -0.27 -7.66
CA THR A 4 -13.09 0.20 -7.86
C THR A 4 -12.82 1.41 -6.98
N ASP A 5 -11.56 1.60 -6.63
CA ASP A 5 -11.09 2.81 -5.96
C ASP A 5 -11.11 4.04 -6.90
N ALA A 6 -10.68 5.19 -6.38
CA ALA A 6 -10.68 6.45 -7.12
C ALA A 6 -9.71 6.48 -8.32
N ARG A 7 -8.82 5.48 -8.45
CA ARG A 7 -7.85 5.34 -9.56
C ARG A 7 -8.24 4.20 -10.51
N GLY A 8 -9.41 3.59 -10.30
CA GLY A 8 -9.92 2.49 -11.12
C GLY A 8 -9.33 1.12 -10.78
N VAL A 9 -8.68 0.96 -9.62
CA VAL A 9 -8.12 -0.31 -9.16
C VAL A 9 -9.23 -1.11 -8.45
N PRO A 10 -9.43 -2.40 -8.77
CA PRO A 10 -10.51 -3.19 -8.17
C PRO A 10 -10.30 -3.45 -6.68
N VAL A 11 -11.42 -3.48 -5.95
CA VAL A 11 -11.47 -3.83 -4.51
C VAL A 11 -12.52 -4.90 -4.25
N SER A 12 -12.29 -5.75 -3.25
CA SER A 12 -13.25 -6.80 -2.85
C SER A 12 -14.42 -6.27 -2.02
N ILE A 13 -14.22 -5.15 -1.32
CA ILE A 13 -15.27 -4.56 -0.49
C ILE A 13 -16.44 -4.09 -1.35
N GLU A 14 -17.66 -4.34 -0.90
CA GLU A 14 -18.89 -3.87 -1.57
C GLU A 14 -19.48 -2.61 -0.90
N ASN A 15 -18.97 -2.24 0.27
CA ASN A 15 -19.40 -1.05 1.01
C ASN A 15 -18.66 0.20 0.53
N ARG A 16 -19.33 1.03 -0.27
CA ARG A 16 -18.79 2.30 -0.79
C ARG A 16 -18.37 3.28 0.32
N ARG A 17 -19.09 3.34 1.44
CA ARG A 17 -18.76 4.27 2.54
C ARG A 17 -17.47 3.86 3.24
N ALA A 18 -17.27 2.55 3.45
CA ALA A 18 -16.02 2.02 4.00
C ALA A 18 -14.84 2.30 3.04
N LEU A 19 -15.05 2.13 1.73
CA LEU A 19 -14.04 2.47 0.72
C LEU A 19 -13.71 3.98 0.73
N ASP A 20 -14.70 4.86 0.74
CA ASP A 20 -14.46 6.31 0.81
C ASP A 20 -13.73 6.72 2.12
N HIS A 21 -13.97 6.00 3.22
CA HIS A 21 -13.24 6.20 4.47
C HIS A 21 -11.80 5.69 4.39
N PHE A 22 -11.57 4.52 3.79
CA PHE A 22 -10.24 4.00 3.48
C PHE A 22 -9.42 4.97 2.60
N GLU A 23 -10.04 5.59 1.59
CA GLU A 23 -9.38 6.57 0.73
C GLU A 23 -8.83 7.77 1.52
N ARG A 24 -9.48 8.15 2.63
CA ARG A 24 -8.96 9.20 3.54
C ARG A 24 -7.71 8.72 4.27
N ALA A 25 -7.68 7.48 4.76
CA ALA A 25 -6.49 6.90 5.39
C ALA A 25 -5.32 6.80 4.39
N LEU A 26 -5.62 6.37 3.16
CA LEU A 26 -4.65 6.30 2.06
C LEU A 26 -4.10 7.69 1.71
N TRP A 27 -4.95 8.72 1.63
CA TRP A 27 -4.49 10.08 1.43
C TRP A 27 -3.59 10.59 2.58
N ARG A 28 -3.90 10.27 3.85
CA ARG A 28 -3.04 10.61 5.00
C ARG A 28 -1.67 9.96 4.88
N PHE A 29 -1.62 8.71 4.44
CA PHE A 29 -0.37 8.01 4.17
C PHE A 29 0.44 8.65 3.03
N HIS A 30 -0.20 9.01 1.92
CA HIS A 30 0.47 9.68 0.80
C HIS A 30 0.99 11.08 1.13
N SER A 31 0.18 11.85 1.85
CA SER A 31 0.49 13.24 2.19
C SER A 31 1.42 13.38 3.38
N TYR A 32 1.61 12.32 4.16
CA TYR A 32 2.23 12.36 5.50
C TYR A 32 1.54 13.36 6.45
N VAL A 33 0.25 13.64 6.23
CA VAL A 33 -0.55 14.56 7.06
C VAL A 33 -1.55 13.76 7.91
N GLY A 34 -1.60 14.08 9.20
CA GLY A 34 -2.50 13.43 10.17
C GLY A 34 -2.01 12.02 10.55
N ASP A 35 -2.93 11.21 11.08
CA ASP A 35 -2.64 9.85 11.52
C ASP A 35 -3.40 8.83 10.64
N PRO A 36 -2.72 8.12 9.72
CA PRO A 36 -3.36 7.09 8.90
C PRO A 36 -3.69 5.81 9.68
N ILE A 37 -3.02 5.52 10.81
CA ILE A 37 -3.30 4.36 11.66
C ILE A 37 -4.60 4.58 12.42
N GLU A 38 -4.80 5.76 13.01
CA GLU A 38 -6.06 6.14 13.66
C GLU A 38 -7.25 6.02 12.69
N THR A 39 -7.11 6.57 11.47
CA THR A 39 -8.20 6.52 10.48
C THR A 39 -8.50 5.09 10.02
N ILE A 40 -7.49 4.25 9.82
CA ILE A 40 -7.75 2.86 9.42
C ILE A 40 -8.34 2.04 10.56
N ASP A 41 -8.02 2.36 11.82
CA ASP A 41 -8.67 1.76 12.98
C ASP A 41 -10.16 2.11 13.05
N GLU A 42 -10.54 3.34 12.74
CA GLU A 42 -11.95 3.73 12.60
C GLU A 42 -12.66 2.95 11.48
N VAL A 43 -12.01 2.80 10.32
CA VAL A 43 -12.53 1.99 9.20
C VAL A 43 -12.78 0.54 9.64
N LEU A 44 -11.84 -0.06 10.36
CA LEU A 44 -11.93 -1.44 10.81
C LEU A 44 -12.92 -1.64 11.96
N ALA A 45 -13.17 -0.60 12.77
CA ALA A 45 -14.24 -0.62 13.77
C ALA A 45 -15.62 -0.65 13.12
N GLU A 46 -15.80 0.03 11.99
CA GLU A 46 -17.06 0.05 11.23
C GLU A 46 -17.22 -1.16 10.31
N GLN A 47 -16.12 -1.63 9.70
CA GLN A 47 -16.10 -2.72 8.71
C GLN A 47 -14.97 -3.74 9.02
N PRO A 48 -15.16 -4.63 10.01
CA PRO A 48 -14.11 -5.54 10.47
C PRO A 48 -13.65 -6.59 9.45
N ASP A 49 -14.47 -6.90 8.44
CA ASP A 49 -14.21 -7.84 7.35
C ASP A 49 -13.51 -7.19 6.13
N PHE A 50 -13.08 -5.93 6.24
CA PHE A 50 -12.40 -5.23 5.15
C PHE A 50 -10.93 -5.67 5.03
N VAL A 51 -10.68 -6.70 4.20
CA VAL A 51 -9.35 -7.32 4.03
C VAL A 51 -8.25 -6.31 3.65
N LEU A 52 -8.52 -5.39 2.72
CA LEU A 52 -7.56 -4.37 2.30
C LEU A 52 -7.18 -3.43 3.45
N ALA A 53 -8.13 -3.09 4.33
CA ALA A 53 -7.86 -2.23 5.47
C ALA A 53 -6.92 -2.91 6.50
N HIS A 54 -7.08 -4.21 6.74
CA HIS A 54 -6.15 -4.97 7.58
C HIS A 54 -4.75 -5.05 6.97
N ILE A 55 -4.64 -5.27 5.66
CA ILE A 55 -3.35 -5.29 4.96
C ILE A 55 -2.69 -3.91 5.07
N PHE A 56 -3.43 -2.84 4.79
CA PHE A 56 -2.95 -1.47 4.87
C PHE A 56 -2.46 -1.12 6.28
N ARG A 57 -3.25 -1.44 7.31
CA ARG A 57 -2.87 -1.24 8.70
C ARG A 57 -1.58 -1.98 9.07
N ALA A 58 -1.48 -3.26 8.69
CA ALA A 58 -0.27 -4.04 8.91
C ALA A 58 0.94 -3.36 8.26
N THR A 59 0.82 -2.96 6.99
CA THR A 59 1.89 -2.29 6.26
C THR A 59 2.30 -0.96 6.92
N LEU A 60 1.36 -0.11 7.36
CA LEU A 60 1.68 1.12 8.07
C LEU A 60 2.52 0.86 9.33
N LEU A 61 2.06 -0.07 10.18
CA LEU A 61 2.75 -0.45 11.42
C LEU A 61 4.15 -1.01 11.13
N LEU A 62 4.28 -1.79 10.07
CA LEU A 62 5.54 -2.38 9.66
C LEU A 62 6.54 -1.35 9.11
N LEU A 63 6.06 -0.32 8.40
CA LEU A 63 6.91 0.74 7.86
C LEU A 63 7.44 1.69 8.95
N THR A 64 6.79 1.78 10.12
CA THR A 64 7.35 2.51 11.28
C THR A 64 8.68 1.92 11.76
N SER A 65 8.92 0.64 11.49
CA SER A 65 10.10 -0.11 11.96
C SER A 65 10.29 -0.13 13.49
N GLU A 66 9.25 0.18 14.28
CA GLU A 66 9.35 0.16 15.74
C GLU A 66 8.92 -1.19 16.31
N ARG A 67 9.75 -1.74 17.21
CA ARG A 67 9.51 -3.06 17.81
C ARG A 67 8.17 -3.17 18.55
N GLN A 68 7.70 -2.05 19.12
CA GLN A 68 6.44 -2.02 19.86
C GLN A 68 5.22 -2.36 19.00
N TYR A 69 5.27 -2.03 17.70
CA TYR A 69 4.17 -2.23 16.76
C TYR A 69 4.16 -3.61 16.09
N GLN A 70 5.19 -4.44 16.30
CA GLN A 70 5.28 -5.77 15.65
C GLN A 70 4.12 -6.71 16.01
N SER A 71 3.70 -6.70 17.28
CA SER A 71 2.59 -7.54 17.74
C SER A 71 1.27 -7.15 17.08
N GLU A 72 1.04 -5.85 16.89
CA GLU A 72 -0.16 -5.31 16.27
C GLU A 72 -0.15 -5.50 14.75
N ALA A 73 1.00 -5.33 14.10
CA ALA A 73 1.18 -5.67 12.69
C ALA A 73 0.87 -7.15 12.44
N LYS A 74 1.40 -8.04 13.29
CA LYS A 74 1.11 -9.48 13.23
C LYS A 74 -0.38 -9.77 13.41
N ASN A 75 -1.05 -9.09 14.34
CA ASN A 75 -2.49 -9.24 14.53
C ASN A 75 -3.26 -8.84 13.26
N SER A 76 -2.93 -7.70 12.65
CA SER A 76 -3.57 -7.26 11.40
C SER A 76 -3.33 -8.22 10.24
N ILE A 77 -2.12 -8.79 10.10
CA ILE A 77 -1.87 -9.85 9.10
C ILE A 77 -2.74 -11.09 9.37
N GLN A 78 -2.91 -11.51 10.62
CA GLN A 78 -3.78 -12.64 10.97
C GLN A 78 -5.25 -12.37 10.65
N GLN A 79 -5.74 -11.15 10.88
CA GLN A 79 -7.10 -10.77 10.50
C GLN A 79 -7.27 -10.75 8.97
N ALA A 80 -6.30 -10.20 8.23
CA ALA A 80 -6.30 -10.25 6.77
C ALA A 80 -6.27 -11.69 6.24
N GLU A 81 -5.47 -12.56 6.85
CA GLU A 81 -5.37 -13.98 6.48
C GLU A 81 -6.72 -14.70 6.65
N ALA A 82 -7.43 -14.46 7.75
CA ALA A 82 -8.76 -15.04 7.98
C ALA A 82 -9.77 -14.62 6.89
N LEU A 83 -9.61 -13.42 6.33
CA LEU A 83 -10.48 -12.82 5.31
C LEU A 83 -9.99 -13.04 3.88
N ILE A 84 -8.81 -13.66 3.69
CA ILE A 84 -8.15 -13.74 2.37
C ILE A 84 -8.98 -14.50 1.33
N HIS A 85 -9.92 -15.34 1.75
CA HIS A 85 -10.84 -16.04 0.86
C HIS A 85 -11.78 -15.08 0.12
N GLN A 86 -12.03 -13.89 0.66
CA GLN A 86 -12.84 -12.82 0.06
C GLN A 86 -12.02 -11.87 -0.83
N ALA A 87 -10.68 -11.91 -0.69
CA ALA A 87 -9.78 -10.99 -1.38
C ALA A 87 -9.73 -11.25 -2.88
N ASN A 88 -9.65 -10.15 -3.64
CA ASN A 88 -9.35 -10.19 -5.07
C ASN A 88 -7.85 -10.45 -5.32
N GLU A 89 -7.43 -10.60 -6.58
CA GLU A 89 -6.05 -10.94 -6.92
C GLU A 89 -5.04 -9.87 -6.45
N ARG A 90 -5.37 -8.59 -6.63
CA ARG A 90 -4.59 -7.46 -6.14
C ARG A 90 -4.34 -7.55 -4.64
N GLU A 91 -5.40 -7.70 -3.85
CA GLU A 91 -5.34 -7.78 -2.39
C GLU A 91 -4.57 -9.00 -1.90
N ARG A 92 -4.65 -10.15 -2.60
CA ARG A 92 -3.82 -11.33 -2.31
C ARG A 92 -2.34 -11.04 -2.52
N GLY A 93 -1.99 -10.29 -3.56
CA GLY A 93 -0.61 -9.84 -3.79
C GLY A 93 -0.12 -8.90 -2.69
N LEU A 94 -0.92 -7.90 -2.31
CA LEU A 94 -0.60 -6.97 -1.22
C LEU A 94 -0.43 -7.70 0.12
N PHE A 95 -1.31 -8.66 0.42
CA PHE A 95 -1.20 -9.52 1.59
C PHE A 95 0.12 -10.31 1.59
N SER A 96 0.49 -10.91 0.46
CA SER A 96 1.75 -11.64 0.34
C SER A 96 2.95 -10.72 0.62
N ALA A 97 2.93 -9.50 0.11
CA ALA A 97 4.01 -8.54 0.32
C ALA A 97 4.13 -8.14 1.80
N ALA A 98 3.01 -7.79 2.44
CA ALA A 98 2.97 -7.42 3.85
C ALA A 98 3.36 -8.60 4.77
N ARG A 99 2.98 -9.83 4.42
CA ARG A 99 3.38 -11.05 5.15
C ARG A 99 4.88 -11.32 5.04
N CYS A 100 5.45 -11.25 3.83
CA CYS A 100 6.90 -11.40 3.65
C CYS A 100 7.69 -10.33 4.41
N TRP A 101 7.18 -9.09 4.44
CA TRP A 101 7.74 -8.00 5.24
C TRP A 101 7.72 -8.35 6.74
N LEU A 102 6.58 -8.79 7.28
CA LEU A 102 6.46 -9.23 8.67
C LEU A 102 7.43 -10.37 9.03
N GLU A 103 7.65 -11.30 8.11
CA GLU A 103 8.56 -12.45 8.28
C GLU A 103 10.05 -12.06 8.14
N GLY A 104 10.35 -10.84 7.72
CA GLY A 104 11.72 -10.35 7.50
C GLY A 104 12.33 -10.78 6.17
N ASP A 105 11.55 -11.39 5.26
CA ASP A 105 11.97 -11.69 3.89
C ASP A 105 11.73 -10.46 3.00
N TRP A 106 12.55 -9.43 3.21
CA TRP A 106 12.46 -8.17 2.47
C TRP A 106 12.57 -8.35 0.95
N PRO A 107 13.48 -9.19 0.42
CA PRO A 107 13.53 -9.44 -1.02
C PRO A 107 12.23 -10.04 -1.57
N ALA A 108 11.57 -10.95 -0.82
CA ALA A 108 10.27 -11.47 -1.24
C ALA A 108 9.16 -10.40 -1.17
N ALA A 109 9.19 -9.54 -0.14
CA ALA A 109 8.26 -8.42 -0.04
C ALA A 109 8.39 -7.46 -1.25
N CYS A 110 9.61 -7.07 -1.62
CA CYS A 110 9.88 -6.25 -2.82
C CYS A 110 9.30 -6.88 -4.09
N ARG A 111 9.55 -8.17 -4.31
CA ARG A 111 9.04 -8.89 -5.49
C ARG A 111 7.52 -8.96 -5.50
N ALA A 112 6.90 -9.15 -4.34
CA ALA A 112 5.44 -9.20 -4.22
C ALA A 112 4.80 -7.84 -4.48
N TRP A 113 5.38 -6.74 -3.98
CA TRP A 113 4.93 -5.40 -4.33
C TRP A 113 5.06 -5.12 -5.84
N GLU A 114 6.20 -5.48 -6.44
CA GLU A 114 6.40 -5.31 -7.89
C GLU A 114 5.37 -6.11 -8.69
N ALA A 115 5.10 -7.36 -8.31
CA ALA A 115 4.10 -8.19 -8.98
C ALA A 115 2.71 -7.54 -8.99
N VAL A 116 2.30 -6.91 -7.88
CA VAL A 116 1.05 -6.13 -7.85
C VAL A 116 1.12 -4.95 -8.80
N LEU A 117 2.23 -4.21 -8.84
CA LEU A 117 2.37 -3.01 -9.68
C LEU A 117 2.45 -3.32 -11.18
N VAL A 118 2.85 -4.53 -11.57
CA VAL A 118 2.82 -4.99 -12.96
C VAL A 118 1.37 -5.09 -13.46
N ASP A 119 0.49 -5.69 -12.65
CA ASP A 119 -0.92 -5.91 -13.02
C ASP A 119 -1.80 -4.69 -12.71
N TYR A 120 -1.44 -3.93 -11.66
CA TYR A 120 -2.20 -2.80 -11.13
C TYR A 120 -1.28 -1.56 -11.00
N PRO A 121 -0.81 -0.96 -12.11
CA PRO A 121 0.16 0.13 -12.08
C PRO A 121 -0.36 1.41 -11.42
N ARG A 122 -1.68 1.53 -11.23
CA ARG A 122 -2.35 2.64 -10.54
C ARG A 122 -2.56 2.40 -9.04
N ASP A 123 -2.06 1.30 -8.49
CA ASP A 123 -2.16 1.01 -7.07
C ASP A 123 -1.23 1.91 -6.26
N ALA A 124 -1.78 3.05 -5.84
CA ALA A 124 -1.05 4.06 -5.08
C ALA A 124 -0.48 3.50 -3.77
N PHE A 125 -1.25 2.64 -3.07
CA PHE A 125 -0.83 2.02 -1.82
C PHE A 125 0.39 1.12 -2.04
N ALA A 126 0.31 0.20 -3.00
CA ALA A 126 1.44 -0.67 -3.35
C ALA A 126 2.67 0.15 -3.73
N LEU A 127 2.47 1.22 -4.49
CA LEU A 127 3.56 2.04 -5.02
C LEU A 127 4.35 2.74 -3.91
N GLN A 128 3.68 3.41 -2.97
CA GLN A 128 4.37 4.05 -1.86
C GLN A 128 4.95 3.04 -0.86
N ALA A 129 4.25 1.93 -0.59
CA ALA A 129 4.79 0.87 0.27
C ALA A 129 6.07 0.27 -0.32
N ALA A 130 6.10 0.02 -1.63
CA ALA A 130 7.27 -0.48 -2.34
C ALA A 130 8.40 0.56 -2.41
N HIS A 131 8.08 1.84 -2.64
CA HIS A 131 9.07 2.91 -2.66
C HIS A 131 9.74 3.11 -1.29
N LEU A 132 8.96 3.07 -0.20
CA LEU A 132 9.52 3.10 1.17
C LEU A 132 10.35 1.85 1.49
N THR A 133 9.90 0.69 1.00
CA THR A 133 10.66 -0.56 1.06
C THR A 133 12.03 -0.40 0.38
N ASP A 134 12.08 0.11 -0.84
CA ASP A 134 13.32 0.33 -1.59
C ASP A 134 14.25 1.28 -0.83
N PHE A 135 13.70 2.36 -0.26
CA PHE A 135 14.45 3.30 0.57
C PHE A 135 15.08 2.61 1.79
N PHE A 136 14.32 1.82 2.55
CA PHE A 136 14.83 1.13 3.74
C PHE A 136 15.90 0.09 3.43
N LEU A 137 15.86 -0.51 2.24
CA LEU A 137 16.86 -1.49 1.80
C LEU A 137 18.05 -0.86 1.06
N GLY A 138 18.02 0.45 0.81
CA GLY A 138 19.05 1.15 0.04
C GLY A 138 19.05 0.79 -1.45
N ASP A 139 17.92 0.34 -2.00
CA ASP A 139 17.77 0.07 -3.43
C ASP A 139 17.53 1.36 -4.21
N SER A 140 18.60 2.16 -4.35
CA SER A 140 18.54 3.43 -5.06
C SER A 140 18.09 3.27 -6.51
N ALA A 141 18.45 2.16 -7.16
CA ALA A 141 18.02 1.88 -8.51
C ALA A 141 16.48 1.82 -8.62
N ASN A 142 15.79 1.17 -7.68
CA ASN A 142 14.33 1.10 -7.74
C ASN A 142 13.60 2.33 -7.22
N LEU A 143 14.23 3.20 -6.41
CA LEU A 143 13.60 4.48 -6.00
C LEU A 143 13.11 5.30 -7.21
N GLY A 144 13.94 5.45 -8.24
CA GLY A 144 13.52 6.10 -9.49
C GLY A 144 12.84 5.15 -10.47
N ASN A 145 13.43 3.97 -10.71
CA ASN A 145 12.98 3.08 -11.79
C ASN A 145 11.57 2.53 -11.56
N ARG A 146 11.15 2.28 -10.31
CA ARG A 146 9.80 1.82 -10.00
C ARG A 146 8.75 2.85 -10.41
N ILE A 147 8.99 4.11 -10.08
CA ILE A 147 8.09 5.20 -10.46
C ILE A 147 8.07 5.36 -11.98
N ALA A 148 9.23 5.31 -12.64
CA ALA A 148 9.32 5.42 -14.09
C ALA A 148 8.53 4.32 -14.83
N ARG A 149 8.50 3.08 -14.29
CA ARG A 149 7.75 1.96 -14.89
C ARG A 149 6.23 2.18 -14.87
N VAL A 150 5.70 2.75 -13.80
CA VAL A 150 4.24 2.92 -13.64
C VAL A 150 3.73 4.23 -14.21
N LEU A 151 4.57 5.27 -14.30
CA LEU A 151 4.16 6.63 -14.68
C LEU A 151 3.35 6.73 -15.97
N PRO A 152 3.57 5.92 -17.04
CA PRO A 152 2.72 5.94 -18.23
C PRO A 152 1.24 5.59 -17.98
N ALA A 153 0.92 4.94 -16.86
CA ALA A 153 -0.45 4.64 -16.47
C ALA A 153 -1.11 5.79 -15.68
N TRP A 154 -0.37 6.85 -15.35
CA TRP A 154 -0.82 7.96 -14.50
C TRP A 154 -0.93 9.27 -15.28
N ASP A 155 -1.88 10.10 -14.88
CA ASP A 155 -2.14 11.43 -15.42
C ASP A 155 -2.62 12.38 -14.30
N GLU A 156 -2.73 13.68 -14.62
CA GLU A 156 -3.06 14.73 -13.66
C GLU A 156 -4.49 14.68 -13.09
N ASP A 157 -5.38 13.94 -13.73
CA ASP A 157 -6.76 13.76 -13.27
C ASP A 157 -6.87 12.64 -12.22
N LEU A 158 -5.86 11.77 -12.11
CA LEU A 158 -5.85 10.67 -11.15
C LEU A 158 -5.46 11.16 -9.74
N PRO A 159 -6.28 10.84 -8.71
CA PRO A 159 -5.91 11.10 -7.32
C PRO A 159 -4.57 10.47 -6.98
N SER A 160 -3.76 11.19 -6.20
CA SER A 160 -2.38 10.85 -5.81
C SER A 160 -1.29 11.09 -6.85
N TYR A 161 -1.61 11.55 -8.07
CA TYR A 161 -0.61 11.79 -9.11
C TYR A 161 0.56 12.67 -8.66
N SER A 162 0.29 13.78 -7.96
CA SER A 162 1.33 14.67 -7.43
C SER A 162 2.29 13.97 -6.46
N TYR A 163 1.81 13.02 -5.66
CA TYR A 163 2.66 12.24 -4.76
C TYR A 163 3.50 11.23 -5.54
N ILE A 164 2.97 10.68 -6.65
CA ILE A 164 3.73 9.80 -7.54
C ILE A 164 4.89 10.57 -8.20
N LEU A 165 4.62 11.79 -8.67
CA LEU A 165 5.66 12.69 -9.18
C LEU A 165 6.70 13.03 -8.10
N GLY A 166 6.26 13.29 -6.87
CA GLY A 166 7.14 13.53 -5.73
C GLY A 166 8.09 12.37 -5.46
N MET A 167 7.58 11.13 -5.45
CA MET A 167 8.41 9.92 -5.32
C MET A 167 9.41 9.79 -6.47
N GLY A 168 8.98 10.08 -7.71
CA GLY A 168 9.88 10.06 -8.87
C GLY A 168 11.00 11.09 -8.77
N ALA A 169 10.69 12.31 -8.34
CA ALA A 169 11.67 13.36 -8.12
C ALA A 169 12.68 13.00 -7.01
N PHE A 170 12.19 12.45 -5.90
CA PHE A 170 13.05 11.94 -4.83
C PHE A 170 14.00 10.84 -5.31
N GLY A 171 13.50 9.88 -6.10
CA GLY A 171 14.33 8.82 -6.66
C GLY A 171 15.44 9.34 -7.60
N LEU A 172 15.18 10.43 -8.35
CA LEU A 172 16.20 11.07 -9.18
C LEU A 172 17.30 11.74 -8.34
N GLU A 173 16.91 12.43 -7.26
CA GLU A 173 17.84 13.07 -6.33
C GLU A 173 18.78 12.04 -5.67
N GLU A 174 18.23 10.96 -5.11
CA GLU A 174 18.99 9.91 -4.42
C GLU A 174 19.93 9.13 -5.36
N CYS A 175 19.63 9.13 -6.67
CA CYS A 175 20.49 8.52 -7.69
C CYS A 175 21.62 9.43 -8.19
N ASN A 176 21.77 10.65 -7.67
CA ASN A 176 22.71 11.67 -8.14
C ASN A 176 22.58 12.02 -9.63
N HIS A 177 21.34 12.12 -10.13
CA HIS A 177 21.05 12.64 -11.47
C HIS A 177 20.63 14.11 -11.45
#